data_AF-A0A9R1A271-F1
#
_entry.id   AF-A0A9R1A271-F1
#
_cell.length_a   1.000
_cell.length_b   1.000
_cell.length_c   1.000
_cell.angle_alpha   90.00
_cell.angle_beta   90.00
_cell.angle_gamma   90.00
#
_symmetry.space_group_name_H-M   'P 1'
#
loop_
_entity.id
_entity.type
_entity.pdbx_description
1 polymer ?
#
loop_
_entity_poly.entity_id
_entity_poly.type
_entity_poly.pdbx_seq_one_letter_code
_entity_poly.pdbx_strand_id
1 'polypeptide(L)'
;MLKQGPSILHCNELKTGLVQRVVNDLFECLRTSEDITTWTVKLSMVEIYLEKVRDLLDLSKDNLQIKESKSQGIFIYGATEISIMNSSDALERLSEGIANRAVGETQMNLASSRSHCVYIFSVQHGSTADDKVRAGKIVLVDLAGSEKVEKTGAEGRVLDEAKTINKSLSALGNVINALTTAKPNHVPYRDSKLTRILQDALGGSSRAALLCCCSPSSSNAPESLSTIRFGTRTKLIKTLPKLIPNEVDSVKKPTCYSHDQDDPRGRAPSKAGSSQSEVSDLSLDSCDHDDLRDRILSKLRLSLKEEDVDLLEELFVQEGIIFDPNAAMLDIDLAFQDVASRQIVSLVQTVEELTETVQELTDENEKLRHQLEFAQEIAARAQCATADRSRGALFGFVPAAVLRPFGFVPD
;
A
#
# COMPACT_ATOMS: atom_id res chain seq x y z
N MET A 1 -2.69 -3.32 3.69
CA MET A 1 -1.27 -2.88 3.74
C MET A 1 -1.13 -1.51 3.08
N LEU A 2 -1.48 -1.36 1.79
CA LEU A 2 -2.08 -0.11 1.28
C LEU A 2 -3.61 -0.11 1.37
N LYS A 3 -4.26 -1.24 0.99
CA LYS A 3 -5.71 -1.44 1.23
C LYS A 3 -6.10 -1.08 2.67
N GLN A 4 -7.17 -0.29 2.76
CA GLN A 4 -7.75 0.29 3.97
C GLN A 4 -8.01 -0.79 5.04
N GLY A 5 -7.56 -0.53 6.27
CA GLY A 5 -8.01 -1.27 7.44
C GLY A 5 -9.44 -0.90 7.85
N PRO A 6 -10.05 -1.60 8.82
CA PRO A 6 -11.38 -1.26 9.32
C PRO A 6 -11.39 0.11 10.00
N SER A 7 -11.80 1.14 9.25
CA SER A 7 -11.65 2.57 9.54
C SER A 7 -10.19 3.03 9.67
N ILE A 8 -9.85 4.13 9.00
CA ILE A 8 -8.53 4.76 9.16
C ILE A 8 -8.29 5.23 10.60
N LEU A 9 -9.39 5.54 11.33
CA LEU A 9 -9.43 6.07 12.68
C LEU A 9 -9.31 4.99 13.78
N HIS A 10 -9.61 3.72 13.50
CA HIS A 10 -9.79 2.67 14.53
C HIS A 10 -9.00 1.38 14.22
N CYS A 11 -7.75 1.52 13.79
CA CYS A 11 -6.83 0.40 13.62
C CYS A 11 -6.06 0.05 14.91
N ASN A 12 -6.07 -1.22 15.31
CA ASN A 12 -5.06 -1.80 16.20
C ASN A 12 -3.66 -1.68 15.54
N GLU A 13 -2.60 -1.49 16.31
CA GLU A 13 -1.22 -1.30 15.86
C GLU A 13 -0.73 -2.32 14.80
N LEU A 14 -1.14 -3.59 14.94
CA LEU A 14 -0.79 -4.67 13.99
C LEU A 14 -1.53 -4.55 12.64
N LYS A 15 -2.57 -3.72 12.56
CA LYS A 15 -3.39 -3.46 11.37
C LYS A 15 -3.26 -2.03 10.83
N THR A 16 -2.55 -1.14 11.53
CA THR A 16 -2.28 0.25 11.09
C THR A 16 -1.50 0.27 9.78
N GLY A 17 -2.10 0.88 8.74
CA GLY A 17 -1.58 0.94 7.39
C GLY A 17 -0.50 2.00 7.17
N LEU A 18 0.08 2.03 5.96
CA LEU A 18 1.20 2.92 5.65
C LEU A 18 0.83 4.41 5.78
N VAL A 19 -0.37 4.82 5.35
CA VAL A 19 -0.80 6.23 5.42
C VAL A 19 -0.84 6.72 6.87
N GLN A 20 -1.39 5.93 7.79
CA GLN A 20 -1.47 6.31 9.21
C GLN A 20 -0.09 6.38 9.88
N ARG A 21 0.83 5.47 9.51
CA ARG A 21 2.22 5.51 9.99
C ARG A 21 2.91 6.78 9.50
N VAL A 22 2.88 7.06 8.20
CA VAL A 22 3.46 8.28 7.62
C VAL A 22 2.89 9.56 8.25
N VAL A 23 1.59 9.60 8.58
CA VAL A 23 0.97 10.75 9.29
C VAL A 23 1.50 10.88 10.71
N ASN A 24 1.54 9.79 11.49
CA ASN A 24 2.05 9.81 12.86
C ASN A 24 3.54 10.17 12.89
N ASP A 25 4.35 9.47 12.09
CA ASP A 25 5.80 9.65 11.98
C ASP A 25 6.14 11.09 11.53
N LEU A 26 5.38 11.68 10.60
CA LEU A 26 5.54 13.08 10.19
C LEU A 26 5.35 14.05 11.36
N PHE A 27 4.24 13.93 12.11
CA PHE A 27 3.98 14.80 13.26
C PHE A 27 4.84 14.48 14.48
N GLU A 28 5.50 13.32 14.53
CA GLU A 28 6.53 13.01 15.53
C GLU A 28 7.87 13.65 15.17
N CYS A 29 8.34 13.48 13.93
CA CYS A 29 9.56 14.12 13.44
C CYS A 29 9.50 15.65 13.50
N LEU A 30 8.36 16.27 13.18
CA LEU A 30 8.19 17.73 13.27
C LEU A 30 8.26 18.25 14.72
N ARG A 31 7.82 17.46 15.71
CA ARG A 31 7.78 17.85 17.13
C ARG A 31 9.08 17.54 17.88
N THR A 32 9.85 16.57 17.40
CA THR A 32 11.10 16.09 18.05
C THR A 32 12.37 16.67 17.45
N SER A 33 12.29 17.41 16.33
CA SER A 33 13.46 17.98 15.67
C SER A 33 13.84 19.37 16.21
N GLU A 34 14.98 19.47 16.89
CA GLU A 34 15.55 20.71 17.43
C GLU A 34 15.90 21.75 16.33
N ASP A 35 16.11 21.28 15.09
CA ASP A 35 16.39 22.10 13.91
C ASP A 35 15.16 22.85 13.35
N ILE A 36 13.95 22.59 13.87
CA ILE A 36 12.68 23.10 13.36
C ILE A 36 12.03 24.06 14.36
N THR A 37 11.93 25.34 14.00
CA THR A 37 11.31 26.37 14.87
C THR A 37 9.80 26.48 14.70
N THR A 38 9.31 26.21 13.48
CA THR A 38 7.93 26.41 13.06
C THR A 38 7.64 25.51 11.86
N TRP A 39 6.40 25.01 11.75
CA TRP A 39 5.95 24.26 10.58
C TRP A 39 4.53 24.64 10.15
N THR A 40 4.19 24.23 8.93
CA THR A 40 2.83 24.23 8.39
C THR A 40 2.70 23.00 7.51
N VAL A 41 1.70 22.16 7.81
CA VAL A 41 1.38 20.97 7.01
C VAL A 41 0.03 21.19 6.35
N LYS A 42 -0.06 20.84 5.06
CA LYS A 42 -1.31 20.86 4.29
C LYS A 42 -1.55 19.49 3.68
N LEU A 43 -2.79 19.04 3.71
CA LEU A 43 -3.30 17.84 3.04
C LEU A 43 -4.10 18.25 1.80
N SER A 44 -3.81 17.59 0.68
CA SER A 44 -4.67 17.51 -0.50
C SER A 44 -4.87 16.03 -0.84
N MET A 45 -6.08 15.64 -1.23
CA MET A 45 -6.41 14.25 -1.54
C MET A 45 -7.27 14.20 -2.80
N VAL A 46 -6.84 13.42 -3.80
CA VAL A 46 -7.51 13.34 -5.11
C VAL A 46 -7.65 11.91 -5.61
N GLU A 47 -8.64 11.69 -6.46
CA GLU A 47 -8.84 10.45 -7.21
C GLU A 47 -8.51 10.66 -8.69
N ILE A 48 -7.90 9.66 -9.32
CA ILE A 48 -7.76 9.56 -10.77
C ILE A 48 -8.65 8.43 -11.26
N TYR A 49 -9.72 8.76 -11.97
CA TYR A 49 -10.65 7.81 -12.59
C TYR A 49 -10.98 8.25 -14.02
N LEU A 50 -10.90 7.30 -14.97
CA LEU A 50 -11.12 7.55 -16.41
C LEU A 50 -10.40 8.78 -16.94
N GLU A 51 -9.12 8.95 -16.57
CA GLU A 51 -8.27 10.09 -16.93
C GLU A 51 -8.81 11.48 -16.50
N LYS A 52 -9.74 11.53 -15.55
CA LYS A 52 -10.14 12.74 -14.82
C LYS A 52 -9.51 12.74 -13.43
N VAL A 53 -9.18 13.93 -12.93
CA VAL A 53 -8.69 14.12 -11.55
C VAL A 53 -9.79 14.77 -10.72
N ARG A 54 -10.35 14.05 -9.75
CA ARG A 54 -11.41 14.53 -8.86
C ARG A 54 -10.82 14.89 -7.49
N ASP A 55 -11.30 15.98 -6.90
CA ASP A 55 -10.96 16.34 -5.52
C ASP A 55 -11.79 15.50 -4.54
N LEU A 56 -11.14 14.85 -3.57
CA LEU A 56 -11.82 14.05 -2.55
C LEU A 56 -12.11 14.84 -1.27
N LEU A 57 -11.63 16.08 -1.16
CA LEU A 57 -11.89 17.01 -0.05
C LEU A 57 -12.94 18.08 -0.44
N ASP A 58 -13.14 18.33 -1.73
CA ASP A 58 -14.24 19.15 -2.27
C ASP A 58 -14.86 18.51 -3.53
N LEU A 59 -15.90 17.69 -3.33
CA LEU A 59 -16.61 16.97 -4.39
C LEU A 59 -17.29 17.88 -5.44
N SER A 60 -17.31 19.22 -5.28
CA SER A 60 -17.72 20.13 -6.35
C SER A 60 -16.67 20.29 -7.45
N LYS A 61 -15.43 19.86 -7.21
CA LYS A 61 -14.28 19.97 -8.12
C LYS A 61 -13.97 18.64 -8.82
N ASP A 62 -14.31 18.54 -10.10
CA ASP A 62 -13.97 17.40 -10.96
C ASP A 62 -13.08 17.84 -12.14
N ASN A 63 -12.34 16.89 -12.72
CA ASN A 63 -11.42 17.05 -13.85
C ASN A 63 -10.36 18.17 -13.70
N LEU A 64 -9.71 18.22 -12.54
CA LEU A 64 -8.64 19.16 -12.21
C LEU A 64 -7.43 19.07 -13.17
N GLN A 65 -6.76 20.20 -13.38
CA GLN A 65 -5.64 20.32 -14.32
C GLN A 65 -4.28 20.11 -13.64
N ILE A 66 -3.48 19.17 -14.15
CA ILE A 66 -2.09 18.99 -13.70
C ILE A 66 -1.18 20.02 -14.41
N LYS A 67 -0.38 20.78 -13.65
CA LYS A 67 0.49 21.86 -14.16
C LYS A 67 1.95 21.73 -13.69
N GLU A 68 2.82 22.33 -14.50
CA GLU A 68 4.26 22.56 -14.39
C GLU A 68 4.66 23.81 -13.57
N SER A 69 5.50 23.78 -12.54
CA SER A 69 6.16 25.00 -12.03
C SER A 69 7.62 24.79 -11.60
N LYS A 70 8.50 25.74 -11.95
CA LYS A 70 9.92 25.74 -11.56
C LYS A 70 10.14 25.70 -10.04
N SER A 71 9.19 26.21 -9.24
CA SER A 71 9.29 26.28 -7.78
C SER A 71 8.54 25.18 -7.02
N GLN A 72 7.63 24.44 -7.69
CA GLN A 72 6.75 23.46 -7.03
C GLN A 72 6.80 22.06 -7.65
N GLY A 73 7.56 21.86 -8.74
CA GLY A 73 7.52 20.64 -9.54
C GLY A 73 6.16 20.48 -10.21
N ILE A 74 5.65 19.25 -10.24
CA ILE A 74 4.28 18.96 -10.64
C ILE A 74 3.30 19.31 -9.52
N PHE A 75 2.19 19.96 -9.87
CA PHE A 75 1.09 20.26 -8.95
C PHE A 75 -0.28 20.16 -9.64
N ILE A 76 -1.33 20.03 -8.83
CA ILE A 76 -2.71 19.92 -9.30
C ILE A 76 -3.40 21.27 -9.10
N TYR A 77 -3.65 21.97 -10.20
CA TYR A 77 -4.20 23.32 -10.18
C TYR A 77 -5.69 23.29 -9.82
N GLY A 78 -6.03 23.95 -8.70
CA GLY A 78 -7.39 24.04 -8.17
C GLY A 78 -7.72 22.99 -7.11
N ALA A 79 -6.82 22.04 -6.82
CA ALA A 79 -7.01 21.08 -5.72
C ALA A 79 -7.09 21.77 -4.36
N THR A 80 -7.87 21.18 -3.45
CA THR A 80 -8.11 21.70 -2.11
C THR A 80 -6.96 21.35 -1.18
N GLU A 81 -6.25 22.36 -0.69
CA GLU A 81 -5.26 22.23 0.39
C GLU A 81 -5.91 22.59 1.73
N ILE A 82 -6.16 21.59 2.58
CA ILE A 82 -6.59 21.79 3.97
C ILE A 82 -5.35 21.84 4.86
N SER A 83 -5.15 22.92 5.63
CA SER A 83 -4.13 22.96 6.68
C SER A 83 -4.47 21.93 7.77
N ILE A 84 -3.53 21.06 8.11
CA ILE A 84 -3.72 20.01 9.12
C ILE A 84 -2.78 20.20 10.32
N MET A 85 -3.32 19.93 11.49
CA MET A 85 -2.83 20.40 12.79
C MET A 85 -1.96 19.40 13.53
N ASN A 86 -2.40 18.15 13.54
CA ASN A 86 -1.79 17.04 14.24
C ASN A 86 -2.19 15.73 13.55
N SER A 87 -1.69 14.60 14.03
CA SER A 87 -2.02 13.29 13.45
C SER A 87 -3.51 12.95 13.50
N SER A 88 -4.23 13.31 14.57
CA SER A 88 -5.66 13.01 14.70
C SER A 88 -6.50 13.82 13.70
N ASP A 89 -6.28 15.12 13.61
CA ASP A 89 -6.93 16.01 12.64
C ASP A 89 -6.64 15.60 11.19
N ALA A 90 -5.40 15.20 10.89
CA ALA A 90 -5.05 14.64 9.59
C ALA A 90 -5.79 13.32 9.29
N LEU A 91 -5.89 12.41 10.27
CA LEU A 91 -6.61 11.14 10.13
C LEU A 91 -8.13 11.35 9.94
N GLU A 92 -8.73 12.37 10.55
CA GLU A 92 -10.13 12.76 10.30
C GLU A 92 -10.35 13.21 8.85
N ARG A 93 -9.58 14.20 8.35
CA ARG A 93 -9.70 14.70 6.97
C ARG A 93 -9.43 13.59 5.94
N LEU A 94 -8.51 12.66 6.24
CA LEU A 94 -8.29 11.45 5.43
C LEU A 94 -9.49 10.49 5.48
N SER A 95 -10.16 10.34 6.63
CA SER A 95 -11.38 9.54 6.75
C SER A 95 -12.55 10.12 5.95
N GLU A 96 -12.67 11.46 5.92
CA GLU A 96 -13.64 12.18 5.08
C GLU A 96 -13.36 11.93 3.59
N GLY A 97 -12.11 12.07 3.15
CA GLY A 97 -11.72 11.78 1.77
C GLY A 97 -11.91 10.32 1.36
N ILE A 98 -11.69 9.36 2.28
CA ILE A 98 -11.98 7.93 2.06
C ILE A 98 -13.49 7.70 1.91
N ALA A 99 -14.32 8.31 2.76
CA ALA A 99 -15.77 8.21 2.66
C ALA A 99 -16.29 8.82 1.34
N ASN A 100 -15.74 9.97 0.93
CA ASN A 100 -16.06 10.62 -0.34
C ASN A 100 -15.70 9.74 -1.56
N ARG A 101 -14.57 9.01 -1.51
CA ARG A 101 -14.20 8.00 -2.53
C ARG A 101 -15.24 6.87 -2.59
N ALA A 102 -15.63 6.30 -1.46
CA ALA A 102 -16.62 5.23 -1.38
C ALA A 102 -18.05 5.67 -1.82
N VAL A 103 -18.40 6.94 -1.63
CA VAL A 103 -19.62 7.53 -2.20
C VAL A 103 -19.50 7.65 -3.72
N GLY A 104 -18.33 8.04 -4.24
CA GLY A 104 -18.04 8.01 -5.69
C GLY A 104 -18.16 6.61 -6.31
N GLU A 105 -17.63 5.60 -5.62
CA GLU A 105 -17.77 4.17 -5.97
C GLU A 105 -19.25 3.79 -6.14
N THR A 106 -20.06 3.97 -5.09
CA THR A 106 -21.48 3.58 -5.09
C THR A 106 -22.35 4.39 -6.07
N GLN A 107 -22.07 5.68 -6.28
CA GLN A 107 -22.87 6.52 -7.19
C GLN A 107 -22.57 6.27 -8.68
N MET A 108 -21.38 5.76 -9.02
CA MET A 108 -20.95 5.58 -10.42
C MET A 108 -20.83 4.10 -10.85
N ASN A 109 -21.16 3.15 -9.96
CA ASN A 109 -20.80 1.72 -10.08
C ASN A 109 -19.28 1.50 -10.26
N LEU A 110 -18.49 2.43 -9.74
CA LEU A 110 -17.03 2.40 -9.69
C LEU A 110 -16.60 1.50 -8.52
N ALA A 111 -15.50 0.77 -8.69
CA ALA A 111 -14.88 -0.02 -7.64
C ALA A 111 -13.50 0.57 -7.27
N SER A 112 -13.10 0.51 -6.00
CA SER A 112 -11.79 1.02 -5.53
C SER A 112 -10.58 0.39 -6.22
N SER A 113 -10.71 -0.79 -6.84
CA SER A 113 -9.67 -1.38 -7.69
C SER A 113 -9.52 -0.70 -9.07
N ARG A 114 -10.39 0.25 -9.41
CA ARG A 114 -10.49 0.89 -10.73
C ARG A 114 -10.15 2.38 -10.74
N SER A 115 -9.71 2.93 -9.61
CA SER A 115 -9.22 4.31 -9.52
C SER A 115 -7.91 4.37 -8.75
N HIS A 116 -7.11 5.41 -9.01
CA HIS A 116 -5.90 5.68 -8.23
C HIS A 116 -6.21 6.76 -7.20
N CYS A 117 -5.85 6.56 -5.95
CA CYS A 117 -6.00 7.56 -4.90
C CYS A 117 -4.64 8.15 -4.53
N VAL A 118 -4.53 9.47 -4.57
CA VAL A 118 -3.29 10.22 -4.35
C VAL A 118 -3.47 11.12 -3.12
N TYR A 119 -2.65 10.87 -2.10
CA TYR A 119 -2.57 11.67 -0.88
C TYR A 119 -1.31 12.55 -0.96
N ILE A 120 -1.47 13.87 -0.81
CA ILE A 120 -0.41 14.86 -0.95
C ILE A 120 -0.29 15.64 0.35
N PHE A 121 0.84 15.47 1.04
CA PHE A 121 1.19 16.26 2.23
C PHE A 121 2.25 17.30 1.83
N SER A 122 1.86 18.56 1.72
CA SER A 122 2.77 19.69 1.52
C SER A 122 3.25 20.17 2.88
N VAL A 123 4.55 20.08 3.14
CA VAL A 123 5.19 20.47 4.41
C VAL A 123 6.07 21.70 4.16
N GLN A 124 5.90 22.73 4.97
CA GLN A 124 6.82 23.88 5.03
C GLN A 124 7.31 24.05 6.46
N HIS A 125 8.60 24.34 6.63
CA HIS A 125 9.18 24.54 7.96
C HIS A 125 10.31 25.57 7.96
N GLY A 126 10.42 26.35 9.03
CA GLY A 126 11.57 27.23 9.29
C GLY A 126 12.68 26.47 10.01
N SER A 127 13.95 26.75 9.69
CA SER A 127 15.09 26.11 10.34
C SER A 127 15.83 27.02 11.30
N THR A 128 16.14 26.51 12.50
CA THR A 128 16.86 27.21 13.57
C THR A 128 18.26 27.66 13.14
N ALA A 129 18.89 26.96 12.19
CA ALA A 129 20.29 27.14 11.82
C ALA A 129 20.57 28.24 10.78
N ASP A 130 19.60 28.60 9.92
CA ASP A 130 19.83 29.57 8.83
C ASP A 130 18.65 30.52 8.53
N ASP A 131 17.60 30.52 9.37
CA ASP A 131 16.35 31.31 9.22
C ASP A 131 15.63 31.11 7.87
N LYS A 132 15.95 30.04 7.13
CA LYS A 132 15.31 29.75 5.84
C LYS A 132 14.08 28.88 6.00
N VAL A 133 13.07 29.19 5.21
CA VAL A 133 11.92 28.32 4.99
C VAL A 133 12.28 27.25 3.97
N ARG A 134 12.11 25.99 4.35
CA ARG A 134 12.32 24.81 3.49
C ARG A 134 10.97 24.18 3.19
N ALA A 135 10.81 23.69 1.97
CA ALA A 135 9.58 23.03 1.52
C ALA A 135 9.84 21.56 1.15
N GLY A 136 8.88 20.70 1.49
CA GLY A 136 8.86 19.28 1.13
C GLY A 136 7.45 18.83 0.74
N LYS A 137 7.36 17.74 -0.02
CA LYS A 137 6.10 17.16 -0.49
C LYS A 137 6.18 15.64 -0.31
N ILE A 138 5.32 15.06 0.50
CA ILE A 138 5.15 13.60 0.59
C ILE A 138 3.93 13.24 -0.26
N VAL A 139 4.12 12.36 -1.24
CA VAL A 139 3.04 11.87 -2.09
C VAL A 139 2.91 10.37 -1.88
N LEU A 140 1.76 9.93 -1.36
CA LEU A 140 1.42 8.51 -1.24
C LEU A 140 0.39 8.18 -2.33
N VAL A 141 0.56 7.05 -3.03
CA VAL A 141 -0.37 6.63 -4.09
C VAL A 141 -0.82 5.20 -3.85
N ASP A 142 -2.14 5.03 -3.76
CA ASP A 142 -2.85 3.75 -3.80
C ASP A 142 -3.30 3.54 -5.25
N LEU A 143 -2.59 2.67 -5.99
CA LEU A 143 -2.82 2.43 -7.42
C LEU A 143 -4.03 1.51 -7.65
N ALA A 144 -4.69 1.70 -8.79
CA ALA A 144 -5.65 0.76 -9.33
C ALA A 144 -5.02 -0.64 -9.56
N GLY A 145 -5.86 -1.65 -9.68
CA GLY A 145 -5.47 -3.04 -9.94
C GLY A 145 -4.69 -3.19 -11.25
N SER A 146 -3.61 -3.98 -11.21
CA SER A 146 -2.73 -4.24 -12.36
C SER A 146 -3.18 -5.44 -13.21
N GLU A 147 -4.28 -6.09 -12.84
CA GLU A 147 -4.81 -7.27 -13.52
C GLU A 147 -5.18 -7.00 -14.99
N LYS A 148 -4.96 -8.01 -15.85
CA LYS A 148 -5.41 -7.97 -17.25
C LYS A 148 -6.93 -8.01 -17.35
N VAL A 149 -7.50 -7.06 -18.10
CA VAL A 149 -8.95 -6.97 -18.40
C VAL A 149 -9.52 -8.28 -18.95
N GLU A 150 -8.72 -9.02 -19.75
CA GLU A 150 -9.04 -10.34 -20.31
C GLU A 150 -9.54 -11.36 -19.26
N LYS A 151 -9.05 -11.29 -18.03
CA LYS A 151 -9.44 -12.19 -16.92
C LYS A 151 -10.73 -11.78 -16.22
N THR A 152 -11.26 -10.59 -16.49
CA THR A 152 -12.40 -10.01 -15.75
C THR A 152 -13.77 -10.41 -16.31
N GLY A 153 -13.82 -10.94 -17.54
CA GLY A 153 -15.09 -11.21 -18.23
C GLY A 153 -15.95 -9.97 -18.50
N ALA A 154 -15.35 -8.77 -18.47
CA ALA A 154 -16.07 -7.51 -18.65
C ALA A 154 -16.51 -7.32 -20.11
N GLU A 155 -17.77 -6.93 -20.30
CA GLU A 155 -18.37 -6.61 -21.60
C GLU A 155 -18.87 -5.16 -21.68
N GLY A 156 -19.04 -4.65 -22.89
CA GLY A 156 -19.62 -3.33 -23.16
C GLY A 156 -18.92 -2.19 -22.42
N ARG A 157 -19.69 -1.35 -21.71
CA ARG A 157 -19.14 -0.19 -20.99
C ARG A 157 -18.09 -0.54 -19.93
N VAL A 158 -18.20 -1.72 -19.30
CA VAL A 158 -17.24 -2.16 -18.27
C VAL A 158 -15.90 -2.55 -18.90
N LEU A 159 -15.92 -3.06 -20.14
CA LEU A 159 -14.72 -3.33 -20.92
C LEU A 159 -13.98 -2.03 -21.27
N ASP A 160 -14.69 -0.99 -21.70
CA ASP A 160 -14.09 0.30 -22.07
C ASP A 160 -13.62 1.11 -20.85
N GLU A 161 -14.32 0.99 -19.72
CA GLU A 161 -13.86 1.44 -18.41
C GLU A 161 -12.51 0.77 -18.05
N ALA A 162 -12.46 -0.55 -18.08
CA ALA A 162 -11.27 -1.33 -17.75
C ALA A 162 -10.08 -1.08 -18.70
N LYS A 163 -10.31 -0.91 -20.01
CA LYS A 163 -9.28 -0.44 -20.96
C LYS A 163 -8.70 0.92 -20.54
N THR A 164 -9.57 1.87 -20.16
CA THR A 164 -9.15 3.23 -19.78
C THR A 164 -8.35 3.25 -18.47
N ILE A 165 -8.67 2.34 -17.54
CA ILE A 165 -7.92 2.16 -16.29
C ILE A 165 -6.55 1.57 -16.60
N ASN A 166 -6.50 0.47 -17.34
CA ASN A 166 -5.23 -0.17 -17.68
C ASN A 166 -4.35 0.75 -18.56
N LYS A 167 -4.92 1.65 -19.38
CA LYS A 167 -4.15 2.71 -20.07
C LYS A 167 -3.23 3.47 -19.12
N SER A 168 -3.70 3.83 -17.92
CA SER A 168 -2.90 4.61 -16.96
C SER A 168 -1.70 3.82 -16.40
N LEU A 169 -1.86 2.50 -16.21
CA LEU A 169 -0.79 1.59 -15.76
C LEU A 169 0.13 1.15 -16.90
N SER A 170 -0.38 1.01 -18.13
CA SER A 170 0.42 0.83 -19.34
C SER A 170 1.29 2.06 -19.62
N ALA A 171 0.74 3.28 -19.51
CA ALA A 171 1.51 4.52 -19.59
C ALA A 171 2.60 4.57 -18.51
N LEU A 172 2.30 4.14 -17.28
CA LEU A 172 3.28 4.02 -16.20
C LEU A 172 4.41 3.03 -16.55
N GLY A 173 4.06 1.87 -17.10
CA GLY A 173 5.02 0.90 -17.63
C GLY A 173 5.89 1.46 -18.77
N ASN A 174 5.30 2.23 -19.69
CA ASN A 174 6.01 2.87 -20.80
C ASN A 174 6.99 3.96 -20.32
N VAL A 175 6.58 4.77 -19.34
CA VAL A 175 7.47 5.74 -18.68
C VAL A 175 8.64 5.05 -17.99
N ILE A 176 8.39 3.97 -17.25
CA ILE A 176 9.43 3.17 -16.60
C ILE A 176 10.38 2.56 -17.63
N ASN A 177 9.87 1.91 -18.68
CA ASN A 177 10.68 1.35 -19.76
C ASN A 177 11.62 2.41 -20.36
N ALA A 178 11.08 3.56 -20.78
CA ALA A 178 11.86 4.65 -21.36
C ALA A 178 12.96 5.16 -20.40
N LEU A 179 12.66 5.32 -19.11
CA LEU A 179 13.62 5.74 -18.09
C LEU A 179 14.71 4.71 -17.80
N THR A 180 14.49 3.43 -18.15
CA THR A 180 15.48 2.35 -17.99
C THR A 180 16.29 2.06 -19.26
N THR A 181 15.85 2.51 -20.44
CA THR A 181 16.63 2.43 -21.68
C THR A 181 17.83 3.39 -21.64
N ALA A 182 18.94 3.04 -22.27
CA ALA A 182 20.18 3.83 -22.20
C ALA A 182 20.08 5.27 -22.76
N LYS A 183 19.11 5.56 -23.66
CA LYS A 183 18.94 6.88 -24.32
C LYS A 183 17.45 7.21 -24.62
N PRO A 184 16.64 7.64 -23.63
CA PRO A 184 15.31 8.15 -23.89
C PRO A 184 15.35 9.55 -24.52
N ASN A 185 15.06 9.64 -25.83
CA ASN A 185 14.85 10.93 -26.50
C ASN A 185 13.60 11.66 -25.98
N HIS A 186 12.61 10.91 -25.48
CA HIS A 186 11.37 11.42 -24.88
C HIS A 186 10.86 10.39 -23.86
N VAL A 187 10.34 10.85 -22.72
CA VAL A 187 9.68 10.00 -21.71
C VAL A 187 8.19 10.34 -21.70
N PRO A 188 7.28 9.36 -21.93
CA PRO A 188 5.86 9.60 -22.18
C PRO A 188 5.03 9.92 -20.92
N TYR A 189 5.49 10.87 -20.10
CA TYR A 189 4.75 11.27 -18.88
C TYR A 189 3.35 11.80 -19.17
N ARG A 190 3.07 12.28 -20.39
CA ARG A 190 1.80 12.94 -20.74
C ARG A 190 0.67 11.97 -21.09
N ASP A 191 0.97 10.70 -21.31
CA ASP A 191 0.05 9.69 -21.80
C ASP A 191 -1.08 9.37 -20.80
N SER A 192 -0.84 9.58 -19.50
CA SER A 192 -1.86 9.53 -18.46
C SER A 192 -1.74 10.66 -17.41
N LYS A 193 -2.83 10.98 -16.71
CA LYS A 193 -2.82 11.87 -15.55
C LYS A 193 -1.92 11.33 -14.44
N LEU A 194 -1.92 10.01 -14.26
CA LEU A 194 -1.11 9.31 -13.26
C LEU A 194 0.39 9.53 -13.50
N THR A 195 0.87 9.30 -14.73
CA THR A 195 2.29 9.49 -15.06
C THR A 195 2.73 10.94 -15.00
N ARG A 196 1.83 11.90 -15.27
CA ARG A 196 2.12 13.31 -15.01
C ARG A 196 2.28 13.61 -13.53
N ILE A 197 1.36 13.16 -12.66
CA ILE A 197 1.46 13.35 -11.20
C ILE A 197 2.72 12.68 -10.62
N LEU A 198 3.09 11.50 -11.14
CA LEU A 198 4.28 10.75 -10.71
C LEU A 198 5.60 11.18 -11.39
N GLN A 199 5.60 12.16 -12.30
CA GLN A 199 6.79 12.59 -13.04
C GLN A 199 7.96 13.02 -12.12
N ASP A 200 7.68 13.67 -10.98
CA ASP A 200 8.72 14.02 -10.00
C ASP A 200 9.34 12.79 -9.30
N ALA A 201 8.59 11.69 -9.16
CA ALA A 201 9.05 10.43 -8.57
C ALA A 201 9.73 9.49 -9.58
N LEU A 202 9.37 9.59 -10.86
CA LEU A 202 9.85 8.75 -11.94
C LEU A 202 10.96 9.46 -12.72
N GLY A 203 12.17 9.46 -12.17
CA GLY A 203 13.35 10.13 -12.76
C GLY A 203 13.46 11.64 -12.48
N GLY A 204 12.44 12.24 -11.87
CA GLY A 204 12.44 13.65 -11.47
C GLY A 204 13.16 13.95 -10.16
N SER A 205 12.70 15.01 -9.47
CA SER A 205 13.35 15.56 -8.28
C SER A 205 12.73 15.08 -6.96
N SER A 206 12.52 13.77 -6.83
CA SER A 206 11.99 13.17 -5.59
C SER A 206 12.74 11.90 -5.17
N ARG A 207 12.68 11.59 -3.88
CA ARG A 207 12.96 10.26 -3.36
C ARG A 207 11.69 9.42 -3.58
N ALA A 208 11.83 8.25 -4.19
CA ALA A 208 10.71 7.37 -4.51
C ALA A 208 10.91 5.98 -3.90
N ALA A 209 9.81 5.31 -3.56
CA ALA A 209 9.77 3.92 -3.14
C ALA A 209 8.50 3.27 -3.73
N LEU A 210 8.63 2.02 -4.18
CA LEU A 210 7.53 1.26 -4.78
C LEU A 210 7.25 0.01 -3.93
N LEU A 211 6.00 -0.15 -3.48
CA LEU A 211 5.55 -1.33 -2.75
C LEU A 211 4.89 -2.33 -3.71
N CYS A 212 5.63 -3.35 -4.12
CA CYS A 212 5.11 -4.43 -4.97
C CYS A 212 4.25 -5.40 -4.14
N CYS A 213 2.92 -5.27 -4.21
CA CYS A 213 2.00 -6.21 -3.58
C CYS A 213 1.70 -7.41 -4.49
N CYS A 214 2.21 -8.59 -4.14
CA CYS A 214 2.01 -9.84 -4.89
C CYS A 214 1.07 -10.82 -4.17
N SER A 215 0.44 -11.72 -4.92
CA SER A 215 -0.35 -12.82 -4.37
C SER A 215 0.50 -14.11 -4.29
N PRO A 216 0.45 -14.87 -3.19
CA PRO A 216 1.14 -16.16 -3.07
C PRO A 216 0.37 -17.32 -3.74
N SER A 217 -0.84 -17.09 -4.26
CA SER A 217 -1.62 -18.15 -4.90
C SER A 217 -1.10 -18.44 -6.31
N SER A 218 -0.96 -19.72 -6.65
CA SER A 218 -0.49 -20.18 -7.96
C SER A 218 -1.36 -19.68 -9.13
N SER A 219 -2.67 -19.51 -8.92
CA SER A 219 -3.59 -18.93 -9.92
C SER A 219 -3.23 -17.49 -10.32
N ASN A 220 -2.57 -16.76 -9.42
CA ASN A 220 -2.12 -15.38 -9.62
C ASN A 220 -0.63 -15.27 -9.96
N ALA A 221 0.11 -16.38 -10.05
CA ALA A 221 1.55 -16.36 -10.31
C ALA A 221 1.98 -15.52 -11.54
N PRO A 222 1.23 -15.50 -12.68
CA PRO A 222 1.56 -14.62 -13.82
C PRO A 222 1.46 -13.13 -13.48
N GLU A 223 0.49 -12.72 -12.66
CA GLU A 223 0.32 -11.32 -12.24
C GLU A 223 1.39 -10.94 -11.21
N SER A 224 1.67 -11.82 -10.25
CA SER A 224 2.78 -11.63 -9.28
C SER A 224 4.13 -11.51 -9.99
N LEU A 225 4.41 -12.33 -11.01
CA LEU A 225 5.62 -12.23 -11.82
C LEU A 225 5.68 -10.92 -12.62
N SER A 226 4.55 -10.48 -13.19
CA SER A 226 4.44 -9.18 -13.87
C SER A 226 4.78 -8.01 -12.93
N THR A 227 4.20 -8.02 -11.72
CA THR A 227 4.45 -7.03 -10.66
C THR A 227 5.91 -7.03 -10.19
N ILE A 228 6.53 -8.21 -10.04
CA ILE A 228 7.96 -8.32 -9.71
C ILE A 228 8.83 -7.75 -10.84
N ARG A 229 8.59 -8.14 -12.10
CA ARG A 229 9.32 -7.62 -13.27
C ARG A 229 9.13 -6.11 -13.47
N PHE A 230 7.99 -5.55 -13.08
CA PHE A 230 7.74 -4.11 -13.02
C PHE A 230 8.57 -3.44 -11.89
N GLY A 231 8.63 -4.05 -10.71
CA GLY A 231 9.47 -3.60 -9.59
C GLY A 231 10.96 -3.59 -9.92
N THR A 232 11.48 -4.67 -10.53
CA THR A 232 12.89 -4.79 -10.95
C THR A 232 13.28 -3.68 -11.93
N ARG A 233 12.45 -3.38 -12.93
CA ARG A 233 12.68 -2.24 -13.84
C ARG A 233 12.64 -0.91 -13.09
N THR A 234 11.63 -0.68 -12.25
CA THR A 234 11.48 0.57 -11.50
C THR A 234 12.71 0.87 -10.61
N LYS A 235 13.34 -0.17 -10.05
CA LYS A 235 14.58 -0.07 -9.24
C LYS A 235 15.77 0.52 -10.01
N LEU A 236 15.79 0.45 -11.34
CA LEU A 236 16.87 0.97 -12.19
C LEU A 236 16.74 2.48 -12.48
N ILE A 237 15.59 3.09 -12.17
CA ILE A 237 15.35 4.52 -12.42
C ILE A 237 16.19 5.38 -11.47
N LYS A 238 17.02 6.25 -12.05
CA LYS A 238 17.84 7.21 -11.32
C LYS A 238 17.06 8.51 -11.12
N THR A 239 16.77 8.88 -9.88
CA THR A 239 16.21 10.21 -9.53
C THR A 239 17.32 11.17 -9.10
N LEU A 240 17.04 12.48 -9.17
CA LEU A 240 17.94 13.53 -8.68
C LEU A 240 17.19 14.45 -7.71
N PRO A 241 16.98 14.02 -6.45
CA PRO A 241 16.30 14.82 -5.43
C PRO A 241 17.05 16.13 -5.17
N LYS A 242 16.36 17.25 -5.29
CA LYS A 242 16.88 18.58 -4.95
C LYS A 242 16.10 19.11 -3.76
N LEU A 243 16.76 19.91 -2.92
CA LEU A 243 16.06 20.75 -1.96
C LEU A 243 15.21 21.76 -2.71
N ILE A 244 14.01 22.06 -2.19
CA ILE A 244 13.16 23.14 -2.66
C ILE A 244 13.38 24.33 -1.70
N PRO A 245 14.30 25.27 -2.01
CA PRO A 245 14.39 26.52 -1.28
C PRO A 245 13.14 27.36 -1.58
N ASN A 246 12.38 27.70 -0.55
CA ASN A 246 11.45 28.82 -0.65
C ASN A 246 12.28 30.10 -0.51
N GLU A 247 12.80 30.62 -1.63
CA GLU A 247 13.33 31.99 -1.72
C GLU A 247 12.18 32.99 -1.59
N VAL A 248 11.73 33.16 -0.35
CA VAL A 248 10.82 34.22 0.08
C VAL A 248 11.60 35.06 1.08
N ASP A 249 12.12 36.21 0.62
CA ASP A 249 12.71 37.21 1.51
C ASP A 249 11.72 37.55 2.65
N SER A 250 12.26 37.75 3.84
CA SER A 250 11.48 37.87 5.07
C SER A 250 10.44 39.00 4.99
N VAL A 251 9.14 38.67 5.05
CA VAL A 251 8.12 39.44 5.79
C VAL A 251 6.73 38.75 5.81
N LYS A 252 6.12 38.77 7.01
CA LYS A 252 4.85 38.15 7.46
C LYS A 252 4.98 36.68 7.87
N LYS A 253 4.98 36.48 9.20
CA LYS A 253 4.94 35.16 9.84
C LYS A 253 3.76 34.34 9.26
N PRO A 254 3.97 33.12 8.75
CA PRO A 254 2.87 32.17 8.63
C PRO A 254 2.29 31.91 10.02
N THR A 255 1.00 31.53 10.10
CA THR A 255 0.33 31.26 11.37
C THR A 255 1.01 30.06 12.05
N CYS A 256 1.87 30.37 13.03
CA CYS A 256 2.87 29.45 13.54
C CYS A 256 2.40 28.76 14.82
N TYR A 257 2.50 27.44 14.86
CA TYR A 257 2.25 26.66 16.06
C TYR A 257 3.53 26.53 16.88
N SER A 258 3.69 27.46 17.83
CA SER A 258 4.45 27.19 19.05
C SER A 258 3.72 26.17 19.91
N HIS A 259 4.40 25.64 20.93
CA HIS A 259 3.79 24.74 21.91
C HIS A 259 2.56 25.37 22.59
N ASP A 260 1.44 24.65 22.52
CA ASP A 260 0.18 24.73 23.31
C ASP A 260 -0.84 25.89 23.13
N GLN A 261 -2.11 25.47 23.34
CA GLN A 261 -3.36 26.20 23.67
C GLN A 261 -4.35 26.62 22.54
N ASP A 262 -5.63 26.69 22.96
CA ASP A 262 -6.84 26.46 22.16
C ASP A 262 -7.80 27.68 21.99
N ASP A 263 -8.93 27.40 21.32
CA ASP A 263 -10.18 28.16 21.16
C ASP A 263 -10.31 29.13 19.94
N PRO A 264 -11.37 29.01 19.12
CA PRO A 264 -11.45 29.69 17.82
C PRO A 264 -12.40 30.90 17.79
N ARG A 265 -12.29 31.73 16.73
CA ARG A 265 -13.42 32.49 16.15
C ARG A 265 -13.06 33.21 14.83
N GLY A 266 -13.95 33.17 13.84
CA GLY A 266 -14.24 34.37 13.03
C GLY A 266 -13.98 34.37 11.50
N ARG A 267 -14.94 33.80 10.74
CA ARG A 267 -15.66 34.47 9.62
C ARG A 267 -14.90 34.90 8.34
N ALA A 268 -15.30 34.33 7.19
CA ALA A 268 -14.97 34.80 5.84
C ALA A 268 -15.74 36.08 5.42
N PRO A 269 -15.41 36.72 4.28
CA PRO A 269 -16.28 36.46 3.10
C PRO A 269 -15.61 36.45 1.70
N SER A 270 -16.45 36.07 0.74
CA SER A 270 -16.42 36.08 -0.75
C SER A 270 -15.89 37.40 -1.41
N LYS A 271 -15.71 37.59 -2.74
CA LYS A 271 -16.21 37.04 -4.06
C LYS A 271 -15.24 37.60 -5.16
N ALA A 272 -15.23 37.29 -6.48
CA ALA A 272 -15.62 36.15 -7.34
C ALA A 272 -15.31 36.48 -8.84
N GLY A 273 -15.32 35.48 -9.75
CA GLY A 273 -15.21 35.64 -11.22
C GLY A 273 -13.78 35.46 -11.80
N SER A 274 -13.58 35.11 -13.08
CA SER A 274 -14.50 34.62 -14.14
C SER A 274 -13.72 34.08 -15.37
N SER A 275 -14.26 33.06 -16.06
CA SER A 275 -14.20 32.74 -17.53
C SER A 275 -13.01 33.17 -18.44
N GLN A 276 -12.59 32.47 -19.51
CA GLN A 276 -12.91 31.19 -20.19
C GLN A 276 -11.92 31.05 -21.39
N SER A 277 -11.63 29.82 -21.88
CA SER A 277 -11.47 29.49 -23.33
C SER A 277 -10.86 28.09 -23.55
N GLU A 278 -11.21 27.42 -24.65
CA GLU A 278 -10.82 26.06 -25.03
C GLU A 278 -10.06 26.02 -26.36
N VAL A 279 -9.20 25.00 -26.60
CA VAL A 279 -8.92 24.46 -27.94
C VAL A 279 -8.59 22.94 -27.85
N SER A 280 -9.08 22.17 -28.83
CA SER A 280 -8.77 20.76 -29.18
C SER A 280 -7.27 20.52 -29.48
N ASP A 281 -6.62 19.40 -29.10
CA ASP A 281 -6.84 17.95 -29.39
C ASP A 281 -6.20 17.46 -30.70
N LEU A 282 -5.58 16.26 -30.65
CA LEU A 282 -5.19 15.35 -31.75
C LEU A 282 -4.28 14.20 -31.22
N SER A 283 -4.50 12.98 -31.71
CA SER A 283 -3.83 11.72 -31.31
C SER A 283 -2.88 11.16 -32.39
N LEU A 284 -2.06 10.16 -32.06
CA LEU A 284 -1.49 9.18 -33.01
C LEU A 284 -0.94 7.92 -32.30
N ASP A 285 -0.67 6.86 -33.08
CA ASP A 285 -0.65 5.44 -32.68
C ASP A 285 0.57 4.89 -31.91
N SER A 286 0.36 3.70 -31.33
CA SER A 286 1.35 2.78 -30.76
C SER A 286 1.97 1.83 -31.81
N CYS A 287 3.18 1.34 -31.57
CA CYS A 287 3.78 0.21 -32.28
C CYS A 287 4.56 -0.72 -31.33
N ASP A 288 4.48 -2.03 -31.58
CA ASP A 288 5.04 -3.06 -30.71
C ASP A 288 6.56 -3.24 -30.86
N HIS A 289 7.22 -3.63 -29.77
CA HIS A 289 8.69 -3.64 -29.69
C HIS A 289 9.37 -4.84 -30.36
N ASP A 290 8.69 -5.98 -30.52
CA ASP A 290 9.30 -7.19 -31.09
C ASP A 290 9.66 -7.01 -32.59
N ASP A 291 8.79 -6.33 -33.35
CA ASP A 291 9.05 -5.94 -34.75
C ASP A 291 10.33 -5.08 -34.89
N LEU A 292 10.67 -4.28 -33.87
CA LEU A 292 11.88 -3.46 -33.89
C LEU A 292 13.16 -4.31 -33.77
N ARG A 293 13.15 -5.39 -32.96
CA ARG A 293 14.31 -6.30 -32.85
C ARG A 293 14.62 -6.93 -34.21
N ASP A 294 13.63 -7.55 -34.83
CA ASP A 294 13.82 -8.28 -36.09
C ASP A 294 14.19 -7.33 -37.26
N ARG A 295 13.69 -6.09 -37.24
CA ARG A 295 14.06 -5.04 -38.21
C ARG A 295 15.45 -4.43 -37.99
N ILE A 296 16.04 -4.59 -36.81
CA ILE A 296 17.47 -4.30 -36.56
C ILE A 296 18.31 -5.52 -36.97
N LEU A 297 17.90 -6.71 -36.51
CA LEU A 297 18.44 -8.04 -36.82
C LEU A 297 18.76 -8.21 -38.31
N SER A 298 17.68 -8.18 -39.10
CA SER A 298 17.71 -8.34 -40.56
C SER A 298 18.56 -7.28 -41.27
N LYS A 299 18.64 -6.04 -40.76
CA LYS A 299 19.47 -4.99 -41.37
C LYS A 299 20.95 -5.18 -41.13
N LEU A 300 21.35 -5.67 -39.96
CA LEU A 300 22.75 -5.96 -39.65
C LEU A 300 23.25 -7.15 -40.47
N ARG A 301 22.42 -8.20 -40.61
CA ARG A 301 22.70 -9.37 -41.48
C ARG A 301 22.75 -9.04 -42.98
N LEU A 302 22.46 -7.80 -43.39
CA LEU A 302 22.64 -7.28 -44.76
C LEU A 302 23.96 -6.49 -44.98
N SER A 303 24.80 -6.32 -43.95
CA SER A 303 26.05 -5.52 -44.06
C SER A 303 27.23 -6.02 -43.21
N LEU A 304 27.01 -7.01 -42.36
CA LEU A 304 28.01 -7.70 -41.54
C LEU A 304 27.90 -9.21 -41.77
N LYS A 305 28.92 -9.98 -41.37
CA LYS A 305 28.82 -11.45 -41.36
C LYS A 305 27.92 -11.90 -40.20
N GLU A 306 27.35 -13.10 -40.33
CA GLU A 306 26.50 -13.70 -39.29
C GLU A 306 27.22 -13.77 -37.93
N GLU A 307 28.48 -14.25 -37.91
CA GLU A 307 29.37 -14.24 -36.74
C GLU A 307 29.56 -12.86 -36.08
N ASP A 308 29.69 -11.80 -36.90
CA ASP A 308 29.84 -10.41 -36.43
C ASP A 308 28.52 -9.86 -35.88
N VAL A 309 27.37 -10.29 -36.42
CA VAL A 309 26.03 -9.87 -35.99
C VAL A 309 25.63 -10.57 -34.69
N ASP A 310 25.92 -11.85 -34.53
CA ASP A 310 25.54 -12.60 -33.34
C ASP A 310 26.33 -12.11 -32.12
N LEU A 311 27.62 -11.76 -32.29
CA LEU A 311 28.40 -11.06 -31.26
C LEU A 311 27.85 -9.64 -30.97
N LEU A 312 27.35 -8.93 -31.99
CA LEU A 312 26.65 -7.66 -31.78
C LEU A 312 25.31 -7.84 -31.05
N GLU A 313 24.58 -8.93 -31.29
CA GLU A 313 23.32 -9.25 -30.61
C GLU A 313 23.57 -9.52 -29.12
N GLU A 314 24.59 -10.33 -28.78
CA GLU A 314 25.01 -10.59 -27.40
C GLU A 314 25.43 -9.28 -26.68
N LEU A 315 26.26 -8.45 -27.34
CA LEU A 315 26.73 -7.18 -26.78
C LEU A 315 25.59 -6.14 -26.66
N PHE A 316 24.63 -6.14 -27.59
CA PHE A 316 23.43 -5.30 -27.51
C PHE A 316 22.44 -5.77 -26.44
N VAL A 317 22.38 -7.06 -26.10
CA VAL A 317 21.65 -7.55 -24.92
C VAL A 317 22.37 -7.10 -23.64
N GLN A 318 23.69 -7.23 -23.58
CA GLN A 318 24.50 -6.82 -22.42
C GLN A 318 24.41 -5.30 -22.12
N GLU A 319 24.41 -4.46 -23.16
CA GLU A 319 24.26 -2.99 -23.05
C GLU A 319 22.78 -2.52 -22.99
N GLY A 320 21.80 -3.43 -22.96
CA GLY A 320 20.38 -3.10 -22.83
C GLY A 320 19.78 -2.37 -24.05
N ILE A 321 20.35 -2.60 -25.24
CA ILE A 321 19.92 -2.07 -26.54
C ILE A 321 18.89 -3.00 -27.21
N ILE A 322 19.04 -4.31 -27.04
CA ILE A 322 18.07 -5.33 -27.45
C ILE A 322 17.56 -6.07 -26.21
N PHE A 323 16.26 -6.33 -26.15
CA PHE A 323 15.65 -7.12 -25.08
C PHE A 323 15.64 -8.61 -25.46
N ASP A 324 16.45 -9.42 -24.77
CA ASP A 324 16.31 -10.87 -24.79
C ASP A 324 15.51 -11.36 -23.57
N PRO A 325 14.34 -12.02 -23.76
CA PRO A 325 13.59 -12.61 -22.65
C PRO A 325 14.30 -13.79 -21.98
N ASN A 326 15.28 -14.45 -22.61
CA ASN A 326 15.96 -15.62 -22.05
C ASN A 326 17.06 -15.24 -21.04
N ALA A 327 17.92 -14.27 -21.38
CA ALA A 327 18.92 -13.72 -20.45
C ALA A 327 18.26 -13.19 -19.17
N ALA A 328 17.14 -12.48 -19.31
CA ALA A 328 16.33 -12.01 -18.19
C ALA A 328 15.60 -13.13 -17.41
N MET A 329 15.56 -14.36 -17.91
CA MET A 329 14.96 -15.51 -17.22
C MET A 329 15.94 -16.15 -16.24
N LEU A 330 17.22 -16.30 -16.60
CA LEU A 330 18.26 -16.91 -15.76
C LEU A 330 18.45 -16.20 -14.40
N ASP A 331 18.56 -14.87 -14.41
CA ASP A 331 18.67 -14.07 -13.16
C ASP A 331 17.39 -14.15 -12.30
N ILE A 332 16.22 -14.28 -12.94
CA ILE A 332 14.94 -14.42 -12.23
C ILE A 332 14.81 -15.81 -11.62
N ASP A 333 15.17 -16.87 -12.34
CA ASP A 333 15.09 -18.25 -11.86
C ASP A 333 16.06 -18.48 -10.69
N LEU A 334 17.28 -17.95 -10.76
CA LEU A 334 18.24 -18.00 -9.64
C LEU A 334 17.71 -17.28 -8.38
N ALA A 335 17.15 -16.08 -8.55
CA ALA A 335 16.56 -15.33 -7.44
C ALA A 335 15.28 -16.00 -6.88
N PHE A 336 14.47 -16.60 -7.74
CA PHE A 336 13.27 -17.34 -7.35
C PHE A 336 13.62 -18.64 -6.61
N GLN A 337 14.67 -19.34 -7.06
CA GLN A 337 15.17 -20.56 -6.42
C GLN A 337 15.76 -20.30 -5.03
N ASP A 338 16.46 -19.18 -4.83
CA ASP A 338 16.92 -18.74 -3.49
C ASP A 338 15.75 -18.44 -2.56
N VAL A 339 14.77 -17.63 -2.99
CA VAL A 339 13.58 -17.30 -2.18
C VAL A 339 12.74 -18.54 -1.86
N ALA A 340 12.50 -19.41 -2.85
CA ALA A 340 11.77 -20.66 -2.67
C ALA A 340 12.51 -21.60 -1.71
N SER A 341 13.83 -21.74 -1.82
CA SER A 341 14.64 -22.57 -0.90
C SER A 341 14.52 -22.09 0.54
N ARG A 342 14.61 -20.77 0.78
CA ARG A 342 14.43 -20.19 2.12
C ARG A 342 13.03 -20.42 2.69
N GLN A 343 11.99 -20.29 1.86
CA GLN A 343 10.61 -20.58 2.28
C GLN A 343 10.40 -22.07 2.57
N ILE A 344 10.96 -22.98 1.78
CA ILE A 344 10.90 -24.42 2.01
C ILE A 344 11.58 -24.79 3.32
N VAL A 345 12.81 -24.30 3.58
CA VAL A 345 13.52 -24.55 4.84
C VAL A 345 12.72 -24.03 6.04
N SER A 346 12.17 -22.81 5.97
CA SER A 346 11.33 -22.27 7.03
C SER A 346 10.06 -23.10 7.27
N LEU A 347 9.40 -23.57 6.21
CA LEU A 347 8.18 -24.39 6.32
C LEU A 347 8.48 -25.79 6.87
N VAL A 348 9.60 -26.41 6.50
CA VAL A 348 10.03 -27.70 7.06
C VAL A 348 10.25 -27.57 8.56
N GLN A 349 10.99 -26.55 9.01
CA GLN A 349 11.22 -26.31 10.44
C GLN A 349 9.90 -26.11 11.21
N THR A 350 8.97 -25.30 10.69
CA THR A 350 7.65 -25.11 11.34
C THR A 350 6.80 -26.40 11.36
N VAL A 351 6.97 -27.30 10.39
CA VAL A 351 6.31 -28.62 10.40
C VAL A 351 6.96 -29.56 11.41
N GLU A 352 8.28 -29.51 11.60
CA GLU A 352 9.00 -30.26 12.63
C GLU A 352 8.56 -29.82 14.04
N GLU A 353 8.60 -28.52 14.34
CA GLU A 353 8.13 -27.91 15.60
C GLU A 353 6.65 -28.27 15.91
N LEU A 354 5.78 -28.25 14.90
CA LEU A 354 4.38 -28.65 15.04
C LEU A 354 4.23 -30.17 15.26
N THR A 355 5.10 -31.00 14.68
CA THR A 355 5.06 -32.45 14.84
C THR A 355 5.47 -32.86 16.26
N GLU A 356 6.50 -32.22 16.82
CA GLU A 356 6.87 -32.39 18.24
C GLU A 356 5.72 -31.99 19.17
N THR A 357 5.11 -30.82 18.95
CA THR A 357 3.95 -30.33 19.72
C THR A 357 2.76 -31.31 19.68
N VAL A 358 2.49 -31.93 18.51
CA VAL A 358 1.42 -32.93 18.36
C VAL A 358 1.75 -34.23 19.11
N GLN A 359 3.02 -34.64 19.16
CA GLN A 359 3.43 -35.82 19.93
C GLN A 359 3.27 -35.57 21.44
N GLU A 360 3.73 -34.43 21.97
CA GLU A 360 3.59 -34.10 23.38
C GLU A 360 2.12 -34.09 23.84
N LEU A 361 1.23 -33.48 23.04
CA LEU A 361 -0.21 -33.47 23.30
C LEU A 361 -0.84 -34.86 23.19
N THR A 362 -0.31 -35.75 22.36
CA THR A 362 -0.78 -37.15 22.25
C THR A 362 -0.40 -37.93 23.51
N ASP A 363 0.87 -37.85 23.92
CA ASP A 363 1.38 -38.43 25.16
C ASP A 363 0.63 -37.93 26.42
N GLU A 364 0.24 -36.66 26.46
CA GLU A 364 -0.57 -36.12 27.56
C GLU A 364 -2.01 -36.65 27.54
N ASN A 365 -2.63 -36.76 26.36
CA ASN A 365 -3.97 -37.34 26.23
C ASN A 365 -4.02 -38.82 26.66
N GLU A 366 -2.97 -39.61 26.40
CA GLU A 366 -2.90 -41.00 26.90
C GLU A 366 -2.78 -41.07 28.43
N LYS A 367 -1.94 -40.22 29.05
CA LYS A 367 -1.84 -40.10 30.51
C LYS A 367 -3.18 -39.72 31.15
N LEU A 368 -3.91 -38.76 30.56
CA LEU A 368 -5.24 -38.35 31.03
C LEU A 368 -6.29 -39.45 30.86
N ARG A 369 -6.24 -40.25 29.78
CA ARG A 369 -7.12 -41.41 29.59
C ARG A 369 -6.92 -42.46 30.69
N HIS A 370 -5.67 -42.84 30.98
CA HIS A 370 -5.40 -43.81 32.05
C HIS A 370 -5.79 -43.30 33.45
N GLN A 371 -5.63 -42.00 33.73
CA GLN A 371 -6.14 -41.41 34.97
C GLN A 371 -7.68 -41.48 35.05
N LEU A 372 -8.38 -41.25 33.93
CA LEU A 372 -9.83 -41.33 33.85
C LEU A 372 -10.34 -42.77 34.04
N GLU A 373 -9.69 -43.76 33.41
CA GLU A 373 -9.99 -45.19 33.57
C GLU A 373 -9.83 -45.63 35.03
N PHE A 374 -8.72 -45.25 35.68
CA PHE A 374 -8.45 -45.56 37.08
C PHE A 374 -9.47 -44.90 38.03
N ALA A 375 -9.85 -43.64 37.77
CA ALA A 375 -10.89 -42.95 38.53
C ALA A 375 -12.28 -43.60 38.36
N GLN A 376 -12.61 -44.07 37.15
CA GLN A 376 -13.85 -44.82 36.88
C GLN A 376 -13.87 -46.18 37.61
N GLU A 377 -12.74 -46.89 37.65
CA GLU A 377 -12.67 -48.17 38.38
C GLU A 377 -12.85 -47.98 39.89
N ILE A 378 -12.24 -46.95 40.48
CA ILE A 378 -12.45 -46.58 41.89
C ILE A 378 -13.93 -46.24 42.15
N ALA A 379 -14.57 -45.46 41.26
CA ALA A 379 -15.97 -45.10 41.39
C ALA A 379 -16.89 -46.34 41.33
N ALA A 380 -16.64 -47.28 40.40
CA ALA A 380 -17.38 -48.54 40.30
C ALA A 380 -17.21 -49.42 41.55
N ARG A 381 -15.98 -49.56 42.07
CA ARG A 381 -15.71 -50.29 43.33
C ARG A 381 -16.44 -49.66 44.52
N ALA A 382 -16.51 -48.33 44.61
CA ALA A 382 -17.26 -47.62 45.65
C ALA A 382 -18.78 -47.80 45.55
N GLN A 383 -19.34 -47.86 44.34
CA GLN A 383 -20.76 -48.16 44.10
C GLN A 383 -21.12 -49.59 44.54
N CYS A 384 -20.27 -50.58 44.24
CA CYS A 384 -20.46 -51.95 44.75
C CYS A 384 -20.41 -52.02 46.29
N ALA A 385 -19.43 -51.35 46.93
CA ALA A 385 -19.30 -51.35 48.39
C ALA A 385 -20.46 -50.65 49.12
N THR A 386 -21.08 -49.64 48.51
CA THR A 386 -22.27 -48.98 49.06
C THR A 386 -23.55 -49.79 48.84
N ALA A 387 -23.69 -50.47 47.69
CA ALA A 387 -24.77 -51.42 47.44
C ALA A 387 -24.77 -52.57 48.45
N ASP A 388 -23.60 -53.15 48.76
CA ASP A 388 -23.50 -54.29 49.69
C ASP A 388 -23.81 -53.87 51.15
N ARG A 389 -23.37 -52.68 51.58
CA ARG A 389 -23.81 -52.08 52.85
C ARG A 389 -25.33 -51.88 52.93
N SER A 390 -25.98 -51.49 51.82
CA SER A 390 -27.44 -51.32 51.80
C SER A 390 -28.20 -52.64 51.98
N ARG A 391 -27.64 -53.77 51.53
CA ARG A 391 -28.17 -55.12 51.79
C ARG A 391 -27.96 -55.58 53.23
N GLY A 392 -26.80 -55.28 53.82
CA GLY A 392 -26.53 -55.60 55.23
C GLY A 392 -27.38 -54.82 56.24
N ALA A 393 -27.80 -53.59 55.89
CA ALA A 393 -28.53 -52.69 56.79
C ALA A 393 -30.05 -52.92 56.89
N LEU A 394 -30.62 -53.87 56.14
CA LEU A 394 -32.07 -54.12 56.08
C LEU A 394 -32.61 -55.08 57.16
N PHE A 395 -31.74 -55.61 58.02
CA PHE A 395 -32.09 -56.37 59.24
C PHE A 395 -31.44 -55.71 60.48
N GLY A 396 -32.18 -54.91 61.23
CA GLY A 396 -31.64 -54.28 62.45
C GLY A 396 -32.58 -53.26 63.10
N PHE A 397 -33.31 -53.70 64.12
CA PHE A 397 -34.24 -52.90 64.93
C PHE A 397 -33.73 -51.51 65.36
N VAL A 398 -34.64 -50.52 65.33
CA VAL A 398 -34.49 -49.22 66.00
C VAL A 398 -34.87 -49.33 67.48
N PRO A 399 -34.06 -48.77 68.41
CA PRO A 399 -34.51 -48.24 69.69
C PRO A 399 -34.46 -46.70 69.73
N ALA A 400 -35.15 -46.10 70.70
CA ALA A 400 -35.39 -44.65 70.79
C ALA A 400 -34.59 -43.95 71.91
N ALA A 401 -34.97 -42.70 72.21
CA ALA A 401 -34.40 -41.75 73.20
C ALA A 401 -33.15 -40.97 72.70
N VAL A 402 -33.24 -39.68 72.33
CA VAL A 402 -33.57 -38.45 73.11
C VAL A 402 -32.34 -37.84 73.80
N LEU A 403 -31.85 -36.72 73.26
CA LEU A 403 -31.54 -35.47 73.97
C LEU A 403 -31.32 -34.31 72.97
N ARG A 404 -31.31 -33.06 73.45
CA ARG A 404 -31.13 -31.79 72.70
C ARG A 404 -29.96 -30.98 73.35
N PRO A 405 -29.82 -29.65 73.17
CA PRO A 405 -29.68 -28.80 71.97
C PRO A 405 -28.41 -27.90 72.01
N PHE A 406 -28.20 -27.07 70.98
CA PHE A 406 -27.18 -26.00 70.86
C PHE A 406 -25.70 -26.48 70.84
N GLY A 407 -24.75 -25.85 70.13
CA GLY A 407 -24.84 -24.77 69.14
C GLY A 407 -23.92 -23.58 69.45
N PHE A 408 -22.90 -23.34 68.63
CA PHE A 408 -22.12 -22.09 68.57
C PHE A 408 -21.38 -21.96 67.22
N VAL A 409 -20.94 -20.75 66.86
CA VAL A 409 -20.12 -20.42 65.66
C VAL A 409 -18.66 -20.26 66.09
N PRO A 410 -17.67 -20.36 65.18
CA PRO A 410 -17.02 -19.11 64.74
C PRO A 410 -16.58 -19.08 63.26
N ASP A 411 -16.45 -17.84 62.78
CA ASP A 411 -15.52 -17.28 61.76
C ASP A 411 -15.15 -18.13 60.52
#